data_AF-A0A8J3S0D1-F1
#
_entry.id   AF-A0A8J3S0D1-F1
#
_cell.length_a   1.000
_cell.length_b   1.000
_cell.length_c   1.000
_cell.angle_alpha   90.00
_cell.angle_beta   90.00
_cell.angle_gamma   90.00
#
_symmetry.space_group_name_H-M   'P 1'
#
loop_
_entity.id
_entity.type
_entity.pdbx_description
1 polymer ?
#
loop_
_entity_poly.entity_id
_entity_poly.type
_entity_poly.pdbx_seq_one_letter_code
_entity_poly.pdbx_strand_id
1 'polypeptide(L)'
;MPLVRRRTTAVLAGLFLALPTLALTGPSALADTNCGSWPGNGIAHHDVKTRTITHGGRTVKVALVNQRLSDHSFAAVRSGYRSGDQTWVDRSYDGGSTWTQCGPFNSKFSNDLNNYRNSMRACVRFNGESFCTGWYYDEG
;
A
#
# COMPACT_ATOMS: atom_id res chain seq x y z
N MET A 1 -47.03 11.43 -64.28
CA MET A 1 -47.32 10.41 -63.23
C MET A 1 -46.24 9.32 -63.32
N PRO A 2 -45.73 8.77 -62.20
CA PRO A 2 -44.54 9.32 -61.54
C PRO A 2 -43.28 8.41 -61.46
N LEU A 3 -42.12 9.08 -61.52
CA LEU A 3 -40.87 8.95 -60.74
C LEU A 3 -40.30 7.57 -60.34
N VAL A 4 -39.17 7.23 -60.98
CA VAL A 4 -38.22 6.19 -60.57
C VAL A 4 -37.50 6.60 -59.28
N ARG A 5 -37.66 5.81 -58.22
CA ARG A 5 -37.13 6.06 -56.87
C ARG A 5 -35.79 5.33 -56.67
N ARG A 6 -34.66 6.04 -56.79
CA ARG A 6 -33.33 5.53 -56.43
C ARG A 6 -33.22 5.40 -54.90
N ARG A 7 -32.80 4.23 -54.40
CA ARG A 7 -32.46 4.00 -52.99
C ARG A 7 -30.95 4.16 -52.83
N THR A 8 -30.52 5.24 -52.19
CA THR A 8 -29.16 5.47 -51.71
C THR A 8 -29.02 4.85 -50.32
N THR A 9 -28.25 3.78 -50.20
CA THR A 9 -27.84 3.20 -48.93
C THR A 9 -26.64 4.00 -48.41
N ALA A 10 -26.84 4.73 -47.31
CA ALA A 10 -25.76 5.46 -46.64
C ALA A 10 -24.94 4.51 -45.76
N VAL A 11 -23.62 4.52 -45.94
CA VAL A 11 -22.64 3.83 -45.09
C VAL A 11 -22.36 4.72 -43.88
N LEU A 12 -22.76 4.27 -42.69
CA LEU A 12 -22.42 4.93 -41.42
C LEU A 12 -20.97 4.56 -41.04
N ALA A 13 -20.07 5.53 -41.15
CA ALA A 13 -18.71 5.44 -40.61
C ALA A 13 -18.77 5.57 -39.08
N GLY A 14 -18.38 4.52 -38.37
CA GLY A 14 -18.28 4.50 -36.91
C GLY A 14 -17.11 5.34 -36.43
N LEU A 15 -17.39 6.40 -35.67
CA LEU A 15 -16.40 7.17 -34.92
C LEU A 15 -15.97 6.34 -33.69
N PHE A 16 -14.75 5.79 -33.72
CA PHE A 16 -14.10 5.26 -32.52
C PHE A 16 -13.58 6.43 -31.68
N LEU A 17 -14.30 6.78 -30.63
CA LEU A 17 -13.81 7.69 -29.58
C LEU A 17 -12.76 6.95 -28.74
N ALA A 18 -11.49 7.21 -29.02
CA ALA A 18 -10.38 6.80 -28.16
C ALA A 18 -10.41 7.63 -26.87
N LEU A 19 -10.94 7.04 -25.79
CA LEU A 19 -10.85 7.63 -24.45
C LEU A 19 -9.41 7.50 -23.93
N PRO A 20 -8.75 8.60 -23.53
CA PRO A 20 -7.46 8.53 -22.87
C PRO A 20 -7.65 7.90 -21.49
N THR A 21 -7.13 6.69 -21.29
CA THR A 21 -6.97 6.10 -19.96
C THR A 21 -5.95 6.93 -19.18
N LEU A 22 -6.46 7.82 -18.32
CA LEU A 22 -5.68 8.47 -17.27
C LEU A 22 -5.17 7.40 -16.31
N ALA A 23 -3.90 6.99 -16.47
CA ALA A 23 -3.20 6.20 -15.47
C ALA A 23 -2.95 7.08 -14.24
N LEU A 24 -3.78 6.94 -13.21
CA LEU A 24 -3.54 7.47 -11.88
C LEU A 24 -2.31 6.77 -11.29
N THR A 25 -1.13 7.32 -11.54
CA THR A 25 0.08 6.96 -10.79
C THR A 25 -0.03 7.65 -9.43
N GLY A 26 -0.40 6.89 -8.40
CA GLY A 26 -0.35 7.40 -7.03
C GLY A 26 1.07 7.81 -6.65
N PRO A 27 1.25 8.85 -5.81
CA PRO A 27 2.59 9.27 -5.39
C PRO A 27 3.29 8.12 -4.67
N SER A 28 4.48 7.76 -5.16
CA SER A 28 5.41 6.89 -4.45
C SER A 28 5.77 7.53 -3.12
N ALA A 29 5.72 6.78 -2.03
CA ALA A 29 6.20 7.28 -0.74
C ALA A 29 7.69 7.64 -0.84
N LEU A 30 8.08 8.77 -0.24
CA LEU A 30 9.48 9.19 -0.19
C LEU A 30 10.26 8.27 0.76
N ALA A 31 11.57 8.10 0.57
CA ALA A 31 12.37 7.35 1.54
C ALA A 31 12.44 8.10 2.88
N ASP A 32 12.24 7.39 3.99
CA ASP A 32 12.46 7.92 5.33
C ASP A 32 13.95 7.81 5.70
N THR A 33 14.52 8.89 6.21
CA THR A 33 15.96 8.96 6.54
C THR A 33 16.32 8.33 7.88
N ASN A 34 15.33 8.07 8.74
CA ASN A 34 15.54 7.63 10.12
C ASN A 34 15.00 6.21 10.37
N CYS A 35 15.11 5.37 9.34
CA CYS A 35 14.80 3.95 9.43
C CYS A 35 15.77 3.29 10.43
N GLY A 36 15.23 2.75 11.52
CA GLY A 36 15.99 2.07 12.56
C GLY A 36 16.63 0.79 12.06
N SER A 37 17.15 -0.03 12.97
CA SER A 37 17.77 -1.33 12.64
C SER A 37 17.10 -2.51 13.35
N TRP A 38 15.97 -2.29 14.02
CA TRP A 38 15.47 -3.20 15.04
C TRP A 38 14.00 -3.59 14.81
N PRO A 39 13.69 -4.83 14.39
CA PRO A 39 12.36 -5.41 14.54
C PRO A 39 12.19 -6.09 15.89
N GLY A 40 12.70 -5.50 16.96
CA GLY A 40 12.47 -5.90 18.34
C GLY A 40 12.51 -7.33 18.85
N ASN A 41 13.52 -7.63 19.65
CA ASN A 41 13.57 -8.78 20.56
C ASN A 41 12.51 -8.64 21.67
N GLY A 42 11.30 -9.17 21.43
CA GLY A 42 10.46 -9.81 22.44
C GLY A 42 9.70 -8.96 23.48
N ILE A 43 9.81 -7.63 23.50
CA ILE A 43 9.19 -6.82 24.56
C ILE A 43 7.96 -6.08 24.00
N ALA A 44 6.80 -6.72 24.14
CA ALA A 44 5.44 -6.21 23.88
C ALA A 44 5.14 -5.77 22.42
N HIS A 45 4.82 -6.75 21.57
CA HIS A 45 4.30 -6.53 20.23
C HIS A 45 2.78 -6.29 20.25
N HIS A 46 2.32 -5.06 20.51
CA HIS A 46 0.90 -4.74 20.38
C HIS A 46 0.57 -4.43 18.91
N ASP A 47 -0.20 -5.32 18.28
CA ASP A 47 -0.78 -5.08 16.96
C ASP A 47 -1.84 -3.99 17.09
N VAL A 48 -1.50 -2.75 16.71
CA VAL A 48 -2.43 -1.60 16.78
C VAL A 48 -3.30 -1.49 15.53
N LYS A 49 -2.83 -2.02 14.40
CA LYS A 49 -3.61 -2.21 13.18
C LYS A 49 -3.22 -3.52 12.52
N THR A 50 -4.19 -4.21 11.94
CA THR A 50 -3.95 -5.40 11.14
C THR A 50 -4.76 -5.35 9.86
N ARG A 51 -4.29 -6.05 8.83
CA ARG A 51 -5.03 -6.26 7.59
C ARG A 51 -4.74 -7.66 7.07
N THR A 52 -5.80 -8.38 6.71
CA THR A 52 -5.70 -9.63 5.96
C THR A 52 -6.01 -9.33 4.50
N ILE A 53 -5.10 -9.72 3.61
CA ILE A 53 -5.23 -9.50 2.16
C ILE A 53 -5.19 -10.84 1.45
N THR A 54 -6.15 -11.06 0.55
CA THR A 54 -6.15 -12.19 -0.39
C THR A 54 -5.92 -11.66 -1.79
N HIS A 55 -4.80 -12.03 -2.42
CA HIS A 55 -4.45 -11.60 -3.76
C HIS A 55 -3.62 -12.67 -4.48
N GLY A 56 -3.91 -12.92 -5.76
CA GLY A 56 -3.23 -13.96 -6.55
C GLY A 56 -3.27 -15.36 -5.92
N GLY A 57 -4.40 -15.73 -5.30
CA GLY A 57 -4.59 -17.03 -4.64
C GLY A 57 -3.86 -17.21 -3.31
N ARG A 58 -3.20 -16.17 -2.78
CA ARG A 58 -2.50 -16.19 -1.49
C ARG A 58 -3.15 -15.26 -0.49
N THR A 59 -3.22 -15.69 0.77
CA THR A 59 -3.70 -14.87 1.89
C THR A 59 -2.54 -14.49 2.80
N VAL A 60 -2.42 -13.20 3.13
CA VAL A 60 -1.34 -12.63 3.96
C VAL A 60 -1.94 -11.75 5.04
N LYS A 61 -1.50 -11.92 6.30
CA LYS A 61 -1.87 -11.02 7.40
C LYS A 61 -0.69 -10.14 7.76
N VAL A 62 -0.84 -8.83 7.59
CA VAL A 62 0.14 -7.82 8.00
C VAL A 62 -0.38 -7.04 9.21
N ALA A 63 0.52 -6.67 10.11
CA ALA A 63 0.24 -5.91 11.31
C ALA A 63 1.20 -4.72 11.43
N LEU A 64 0.67 -3.59 11.85
CA LEU A 64 1.42 -2.50 12.44
C LEU A 64 1.60 -2.80 13.92
N VAL A 65 2.84 -2.95 14.33
CA VAL A 65 3.21 -3.22 15.71
C VAL A 65 3.71 -1.94 16.31
N ASN A 66 3.10 -1.52 17.42
CA ASN A 66 3.54 -0.37 18.20
C ASN A 66 4.31 -0.85 19.43
N GLN A 67 5.54 -0.39 19.59
CA GLN A 67 6.38 -0.61 20.76
C GLN A 67 6.31 0.61 21.67
N ARG A 68 5.39 0.56 22.63
CA ARG A 68 5.10 1.69 23.53
C ARG A 68 6.28 2.09 24.43
N LEU A 69 7.22 1.18 24.69
CA LEU A 69 8.36 1.48 25.57
C LEU A 69 9.47 2.29 24.88
N SER A 70 9.43 2.37 23.54
CA SER A 70 10.49 3.01 22.77
C SER A 70 9.96 4.03 21.77
N ASP A 71 8.66 4.34 21.74
CA ASP A 71 8.00 5.24 20.78
C ASP A 71 8.29 4.88 19.32
N HIS A 72 8.32 3.59 19.02
CA HIS A 72 8.67 3.10 17.69
C HIS A 72 7.62 2.10 17.18
N SER A 73 7.43 2.08 15.86
CA SER A 73 6.54 1.14 15.19
C SER A 73 7.23 0.44 14.03
N PHE A 74 6.82 -0.79 13.77
CA PHE A 74 7.33 -1.58 12.64
C PHE A 74 6.21 -2.43 12.02
N ALA A 75 6.44 -2.89 10.80
CA ALA A 75 5.52 -3.78 10.09
C ALA A 75 5.91 -5.25 10.31
N ALA A 76 4.90 -6.07 10.55
CA ALA A 76 5.05 -7.50 10.77
C ALA A 76 4.05 -8.30 9.94
N VAL A 77 4.54 -9.22 9.11
CA VAL A 77 3.71 -10.25 8.48
C VAL A 77 3.49 -11.38 9.47
N ARG A 78 2.27 -11.45 10.03
CA ARG A 78 1.85 -12.43 11.03
C ARG A 78 1.59 -13.80 10.41
N SER A 79 1.15 -13.86 9.16
CA SER A 79 0.95 -15.12 8.43
C SER A 79 1.03 -14.94 6.92
N GLY A 80 1.32 -16.03 6.20
CA GLY A 80 1.34 -16.05 4.73
C GLY A 80 2.58 -15.44 4.09
N TYR A 81 3.62 -15.14 4.87
CA TYR A 81 4.93 -14.72 4.35
C TYR A 81 5.58 -15.84 3.52
N ARG A 82 6.22 -15.45 2.42
CA ARG A 82 7.07 -16.29 1.57
C ARG A 82 8.35 -15.53 1.23
N SER A 83 9.40 -16.28 0.93
CA SER A 83 10.65 -15.69 0.42
C SER A 83 10.37 -14.85 -0.83
N GLY A 84 10.97 -13.66 -0.89
CA GLY A 84 10.74 -12.68 -1.96
C GLY A 84 9.65 -11.65 -1.67
N ASP A 85 8.83 -11.85 -0.63
CA ASP A 85 7.94 -10.79 -0.17
C ASP A 85 8.72 -9.66 0.49
N GLN A 86 8.16 -8.47 0.37
CA GLN A 86 8.72 -7.24 0.91
C GLN A 86 7.82 -6.68 2.00
N THR A 87 8.40 -6.22 3.11
CA THR A 87 7.68 -5.62 4.24
C THR A 87 8.32 -4.29 4.62
N TRP A 88 7.52 -3.29 4.94
CA TRP A 88 7.99 -1.96 5.38
C TRP A 88 6.95 -1.25 6.23
N VAL A 89 7.40 -0.22 6.94
CA VAL A 89 6.53 0.68 7.69
C VAL A 89 6.60 2.06 7.04
N ASP A 90 5.44 2.70 6.89
CA ASP A 90 5.36 4.08 6.47
C ASP A 90 5.03 4.98 7.65
N ARG A 91 5.55 6.22 7.61
CA ARG A 91 5.26 7.30 8.54
C ARG A 91 4.66 8.48 7.80
N SER A 92 3.77 9.20 8.45
CA SER A 92 3.20 10.44 7.97
C SER A 92 3.25 11.50 9.06
N TYR A 93 3.73 12.68 8.67
CA TYR A 93 3.83 13.87 9.51
C TYR A 93 2.59 14.76 9.43
N ASP A 94 1.65 14.45 8.52
CA ASP A 94 0.51 15.29 8.13
C ASP A 94 -0.83 14.56 8.22
N GLY A 95 -0.94 13.62 9.17
CA GLY A 95 -2.19 12.91 9.45
C GLY A 95 -2.61 11.88 8.38
N GLY A 96 -1.63 11.37 7.62
CA GLY A 96 -1.82 10.34 6.60
C GLY A 96 -2.03 10.85 5.18
N SER A 97 -1.83 12.15 4.94
CA SER A 97 -1.97 12.76 3.62
C SER A 97 -0.79 12.41 2.71
N THR A 98 0.43 12.48 3.25
CA THR A 98 1.67 12.05 2.61
C THR A 98 2.44 11.06 3.48
N TRP A 99 3.28 10.24 2.85
CA TRP A 99 3.96 9.13 3.51
C TRP A 99 5.45 9.08 3.15
N THR A 100 6.28 8.87 4.17
CA THR A 100 7.66 8.44 4.06
C THR A 100 7.77 6.96 4.38
N GLN A 101 8.73 6.27 3.78
CA GLN A 101 8.84 4.81 3.77
C GLN A 101 10.18 4.35 4.37
N CYS A 102 10.13 3.45 5.34
CA CYS A 102 11.29 2.73 5.87
C CYS A 102 11.28 1.28 5.37
N GLY A 103 11.99 1.05 4.26
CA GLY A 103 12.03 -0.21 3.51
C GLY A 103 11.95 0.03 2.00
N PRO A 104 11.64 -0.98 1.17
CA PRO A 104 11.19 -2.33 1.54
C PRO A 104 12.30 -3.27 2.02
N PHE A 105 11.94 -4.20 2.90
CA PHE A 105 12.83 -5.27 3.37
C PHE A 105 12.33 -6.64 2.89
N ASN A 106 13.23 -7.48 2.39
CA ASN A 106 12.93 -8.87 2.02
C ASN A 106 12.86 -9.76 3.28
N SER A 107 11.94 -9.43 4.18
CA SER A 107 11.79 -10.06 5.50
C SER A 107 10.32 -10.00 5.93
N LYS A 108 9.92 -10.89 6.84
CA LYS A 108 8.59 -10.82 7.48
C LYS A 108 8.43 -9.62 8.41
N PHE A 109 9.54 -8.96 8.76
CA PHE A 109 9.54 -7.77 9.60
C PHE A 109 10.29 -6.65 8.89
N SER A 110 9.79 -5.42 9.02
CA SER A 110 10.56 -4.23 8.67
C SER A 110 11.45 -3.79 9.83
N ASN A 111 12.39 -2.91 9.54
CA ASN A 111 12.96 -2.07 10.59
C ASN A 111 11.88 -1.15 11.18
N ASP A 112 12.21 -0.55 12.30
CA ASP A 112 11.36 0.34 13.07
C ASP A 112 11.50 1.81 12.65
N LEU A 113 10.45 2.58 12.88
CA LEU A 113 10.43 4.03 12.77
C LEU A 113 9.84 4.63 14.04
N ASN A 114 10.39 5.76 14.47
CA ASN A 114 9.81 6.54 15.56
C ASN A 114 8.36 6.95 15.18
N ASN A 115 7.41 6.63 16.04
CA ASN A 115 5.99 6.88 15.85
C ASN A 115 5.46 8.07 16.67
N TYR A 116 6.24 8.62 17.61
CA TYR A 116 5.81 9.68 18.52
C TYR A 116 5.18 10.85 17.75
N ARG A 117 3.89 11.12 18.00
CA ARG A 117 3.11 12.19 17.34
C ARG A 117 3.05 12.08 15.82
N ASN A 118 3.19 10.87 15.28
CA ASN A 118 3.12 10.61 13.85
C ASN A 118 2.06 9.56 13.54
N SER A 119 1.57 9.59 12.29
CA SER A 119 0.71 8.54 11.76
C SER A 119 1.56 7.43 11.14
N MET A 120 1.26 6.18 11.48
CA MET A 120 2.01 5.01 11.03
C MET A 120 1.10 4.03 10.31
N ARG A 121 1.63 3.31 9.31
CA ARG A 121 0.96 2.15 8.70
C ARG A 121 1.97 1.07 8.34
N ALA A 122 1.55 -0.18 8.41
CA ALA A 122 2.37 -1.31 7.99
C ALA A 122 2.00 -1.73 6.58
N CYS A 123 3.00 -2.07 5.79
CA CYS A 123 2.82 -2.43 4.40
C CYS A 123 3.58 -3.70 4.04
N VAL A 124 3.04 -4.40 3.06
CA VAL A 124 3.60 -5.63 2.50
C VAL A 124 3.42 -5.61 0.99
N ARG A 125 4.39 -6.14 0.25
CA ARG A 125 4.28 -6.43 -1.17
C ARG A 125 4.47 -7.91 -1.40
N PHE A 126 3.50 -8.49 -2.11
CA PHE A 126 3.53 -9.88 -2.53
C PHE A 126 2.80 -10.01 -3.87
N ASN A 127 3.21 -10.99 -4.67
CA ASN A 127 2.69 -11.19 -6.03
C ASN A 127 2.73 -9.91 -6.90
N GLY A 128 3.71 -9.03 -6.66
CA GLY A 128 3.90 -7.79 -7.42
C GLY A 128 3.04 -6.60 -6.97
N GLU A 129 2.08 -6.78 -6.06
CA GLU A 129 1.20 -5.70 -5.58
C GLU A 129 1.48 -5.32 -4.12
N SER A 130 1.31 -4.03 -3.79
CA SER A 130 1.59 -3.47 -2.47
C SER A 130 0.30 -3.20 -1.71
N PHE A 131 0.25 -3.62 -0.45
CA PHE A 131 -0.91 -3.46 0.43
C PHE A 131 -0.48 -2.93 1.78
N CYS A 132 -1.20 -1.93 2.29
CA CYS A 132 -0.96 -1.38 3.62
C CYS A 132 -2.16 -1.58 4.53
N THR A 133 -1.93 -1.62 5.84
CA THR A 133 -2.98 -1.49 6.85
C THR A 133 -3.65 -0.10 6.76
N GLY A 134 -4.75 0.09 7.49
CA GLY A 134 -5.12 1.45 7.91
C GLY A 134 -4.03 2.07 8.78
N TRP A 135 -4.09 3.37 9.02
CA TRP A 135 -3.10 4.07 9.82
C TRP A 135 -3.48 4.16 11.31
N TYR A 136 -2.48 4.40 12.14
CA TYR A 136 -2.61 4.65 13.58
C TYR A 136 -1.78 5.89 13.94
N TYR A 137 -2.37 6.85 14.63
CA TYR A 137 -1.67 8.01 15.18
C TYR A 137 -1.25 7.70 16.62
N ASP A 138 0.01 7.91 16.93
CA ASP A 138 0.52 7.75 18.29
C ASP A 138 0.57 9.10 19.01
N GLU A 139 -0.06 9.19 20.18
CA GLU A 139 -0.16 10.44 20.95
C GLU A 139 1.01 10.64 21.95
N GLY A 140 1.83 9.62 22.19
CA GLY A 140 2.77 9.53 23.32
C GLY A 140 2.18 8.85 24.55
#